data_AF-A0A957IAV7-F1
#
_entry.id   AF-A0A957IAV7-F1
#
_cell.length_a   1.000
_cell.length_b   1.000
_cell.length_c   1.000
_cell.angle_alpha   90.00
_cell.angle_beta   90.00
_cell.angle_gamma   90.00
#
_symmetry.space_group_name_H-M   'P 1'
#
loop_
_entity.id
_entity.type
_entity.pdbx_description
1 polymer ?
#
loop_
_entity_poly.entity_id
_entity_poly.type
_entity_poly.pdbx_seq_one_letter_code
_entity_poly.pdbx_strand_id
1 'polypeptide(L)'
;MSLLKSFTADGKPNISLVIVGILISALIGFEIFNFDTTQYALRNLFGGLRFAGIEWAAILAFAFCGIDFAGLIRLFTPQIGFDEPKEVWLLTGAWLIGATMNAVMTWYAVALAINGRSLGTALISYNDLLYYAPIFIA
;
A
#
# COMPACT_ATOMS: atom_id res chain seq x y z
N MET A 1 20.06 22.62 -19.69
CA MET A 1 19.18 23.71 -20.16
C MET A 1 18.46 23.38 -21.49
N SER A 2 18.04 22.12 -21.70
CA SER A 2 17.24 21.69 -22.87
C SER A 2 16.00 20.88 -22.49
N LEU A 3 15.95 20.26 -21.30
CA LEU A 3 14.78 19.50 -20.83
C LEU A 3 13.65 20.37 -20.25
N LEU A 4 13.90 21.65 -19.97
CA LEU A 4 12.90 22.62 -19.51
C LEU A 4 12.20 23.36 -20.66
N LYS A 5 12.64 23.20 -21.91
CA LYS A 5 12.03 23.91 -23.06
C LYS A 5 10.83 23.19 -23.67
N SER A 6 10.55 21.94 -23.28
CA SER A 6 9.25 21.32 -23.59
C SER A 6 8.18 21.62 -22.53
N PHE A 7 8.52 22.34 -21.45
CA PHE A 7 7.60 22.60 -20.33
C PHE A 7 6.56 23.69 -20.60
N THR A 8 6.66 24.43 -21.70
CA THR A 8 5.75 25.54 -22.02
C THR A 8 5.62 25.71 -23.53
N ALA A 9 4.88 24.82 -24.19
CA ALA A 9 4.46 25.06 -25.57
C ALA A 9 3.15 25.88 -25.67
N ASP A 10 2.39 26.00 -24.59
CA ASP A 10 1.21 26.87 -24.53
C ASP A 10 0.91 27.16 -23.05
N GLY A 11 0.60 28.41 -22.69
CA GLY A 11 0.31 28.84 -21.31
C GLY A 11 -0.98 28.27 -20.70
N LYS A 12 -1.37 27.05 -21.09
CA LYS A 12 -2.48 26.29 -20.52
C LYS A 12 -1.89 25.14 -19.68
N PRO A 13 -2.36 24.92 -18.45
CA PRO A 13 -1.91 23.78 -17.65
C PRO A 13 -2.17 22.51 -18.47
N ASN A 14 -1.10 21.79 -18.77
CA ASN A 14 -1.22 20.52 -19.49
C ASN A 14 -1.88 19.54 -18.52
N ILE A 15 -3.19 19.35 -18.67
CA ILE A 15 -4.02 18.53 -17.76
C ILE A 15 -3.39 17.15 -17.55
N SER A 16 -2.73 16.60 -18.58
CA SER A 16 -1.97 15.35 -18.47
C SER A 16 -0.83 15.41 -17.44
N LEU A 17 -0.08 16.52 -17.36
CA LEU A 17 0.98 16.70 -16.36
C LEU A 17 0.40 16.86 -14.94
N VAL A 18 -0.72 17.57 -14.81
CA VAL A 18 -1.40 17.72 -13.52
C VAL A 18 -1.93 16.37 -13.03
N ILE A 19 -2.55 15.58 -13.92
CA ILE A 19 -3.06 14.24 -13.60
C ILE A 19 -1.90 13.31 -13.20
N VAL A 20 -0.80 13.28 -13.95
CA VAL A 20 0.37 12.46 -13.60
C VAL A 20 0.94 12.87 -12.24
N GLY A 21 1.02 14.18 -11.95
CA GLY A 21 1.44 14.68 -10.65
C GLY A 21 0.54 14.20 -9.50
N ILE A 22 -0.79 14.24 -9.69
CA ILE A 22 -1.75 13.75 -8.70
C ILE A 22 -1.60 12.24 -8.50
N LEU A 23 -1.48 11.45 -9.58
CA LEU A 23 -1.33 9.99 -9.50
C LEU A 23 -0.04 9.59 -8.79
N ILE A 24 1.08 10.26 -9.07
CA ILE A 24 2.36 10.01 -8.37
C ILE A 24 2.21 10.34 -6.87
N SER A 25 1.58 11.46 -6.54
CA SER A 25 1.38 11.83 -5.13
C SER A 25 0.48 10.84 -4.39
N ALA A 26 -0.59 10.36 -5.04
CA ALA A 26 -1.48 9.35 -4.49
C ALA A 26 -0.76 8.01 -4.30
N LEU A 27 0.08 7.60 -5.27
CA LEU A 27 0.87 6.37 -5.19
C LEU A 27 1.89 6.42 -4.04
N ILE A 28 2.58 7.54 -3.87
CA ILE A 28 3.51 7.73 -2.74
C ILE A 28 2.76 7.66 -1.41
N GLY A 29 1.61 8.34 -1.30
CA GLY A 29 0.80 8.30 -0.08
C GLY A 29 0.29 6.89 0.24
N PHE A 30 -0.14 6.16 -0.79
CA PHE A 30 -0.57 4.77 -0.69
C PHE A 30 0.57 3.85 -0.21
N GLU A 31 1.76 3.96 -0.80
CA GLU A 31 2.95 3.17 -0.40
C GLU A 31 3.39 3.45 1.04
N ILE A 32 3.40 4.73 1.45
CA ILE A 32 3.75 5.09 2.84
C ILE A 32 2.75 4.49 3.82
N PHE A 33 1.46 4.58 3.51
CA PHE A 33 0.41 4.01 4.35
C PHE A 33 0.55 2.49 4.47
N ASN A 34 0.74 1.80 3.34
CA ASN A 34 0.95 0.35 3.28
C ASN A 34 2.18 -0.10 4.06
N PHE A 35 3.28 0.66 3.98
CA PHE A 35 4.50 0.38 4.73
C PHE A 35 4.25 0.50 6.24
N ASP A 36 3.65 1.60 6.69
CA ASP A 36 3.44 1.88 8.10
C ASP A 36 2.49 0.86 8.74
N THR A 37 1.36 0.53 8.09
CA THR A 37 0.40 -0.45 8.62
C THR A 37 0.98 -1.85 8.66
N THR A 38 1.69 -2.27 7.62
CA THR A 38 2.37 -3.56 7.54
C THR A 38 3.47 -3.67 8.58
N GLN A 39 4.32 -2.64 8.72
CA GLN A 39 5.38 -2.64 9.72
C GLN A 39 4.81 -2.71 11.13
N TYR A 40 3.77 -1.93 11.43
CA TYR A 40 3.12 -1.95 12.73
C TYR A 40 2.50 -3.32 13.05
N ALA A 41 1.80 -3.94 12.09
CA ALA A 41 1.23 -5.27 12.24
C ALA A 41 2.31 -6.32 12.51
N LEU A 42 3.36 -6.36 11.68
CA LEU A 42 4.44 -7.34 11.80
C LEU A 42 5.27 -7.12 13.06
N ARG A 43 5.46 -5.87 13.50
CA ARG A 43 6.18 -5.59 14.75
C ARG A 43 5.42 -6.12 15.97
N ASN A 44 4.09 -6.05 15.94
CA ASN A 44 3.23 -6.65 16.96
C ASN A 44 3.24 -8.18 16.91
N LEU A 45 3.29 -8.79 15.72
CA LEU A 45 3.36 -10.26 15.56
C LEU A 45 4.72 -10.83 15.99
N PHE A 46 5.81 -10.16 15.63
CA PHE A 46 7.17 -10.62 15.87
C PHE A 46 7.80 -10.05 17.15
N GLY A 47 7.06 -9.29 17.95
CA GLY A 47 7.52 -8.79 19.25
C GLY A 47 8.80 -7.94 19.20
N GLY A 48 9.06 -7.27 18.08
CA GLY A 48 10.27 -6.43 17.91
C GLY A 48 11.56 -7.21 17.58
N LEU A 49 11.47 -8.41 16.99
CA LEU A 49 12.63 -9.13 16.45
C LEU A 49 13.48 -8.22 15.53
N ARG A 50 14.78 -8.15 15.83
CA ARG A 50 15.77 -7.34 15.11
C ARG A 50 16.90 -8.21 14.60
N PHE A 51 17.36 -7.94 13.38
CA PHE A 51 18.55 -8.54 12.79
C PHE A 51 19.48 -7.43 12.31
N ALA A 52 20.74 -7.49 12.72
CA ALA A 52 21.75 -6.45 12.40
C ALA A 52 21.31 -5.00 12.75
N GLY A 53 20.50 -4.83 13.80
CA GLY A 53 19.97 -3.52 14.21
C GLY A 53 18.71 -3.05 13.47
N ILE A 54 18.24 -3.79 12.46
CA ILE A 54 17.02 -3.49 11.68
C ILE A 54 15.89 -4.41 12.14
N GLU A 55 14.68 -3.89 12.26
CA GLU A 55 13.49 -4.69 12.62
C GLU A 55 13.06 -5.57 11.43
N TRP A 56 12.81 -6.86 11.67
CA TRP A 56 12.28 -7.77 10.65
C TRP A 56 10.98 -7.24 10.04
N ALA A 57 10.15 -6.62 10.88
CA ALA A 57 8.92 -5.96 10.47
C ALA A 57 9.16 -4.91 9.37
N ALA A 58 10.25 -4.13 9.45
CA ALA A 58 10.58 -3.12 8.45
C ALA A 58 11.02 -3.76 7.12
N ILE A 59 11.82 -4.83 7.18
CA ILE A 59 12.30 -5.55 6.01
C ILE A 59 11.14 -6.21 5.26
N LEU A 60 10.25 -6.88 5.99
CA LEU A 60 9.06 -7.51 5.40
C LEU A 60 8.05 -6.46 4.90
N ALA A 61 7.83 -5.36 5.62
CA ALA A 61 6.97 -4.28 5.13
C ALA A 61 7.46 -3.69 3.81
N PHE A 62 8.77 -3.47 3.71
CA PHE A 62 9.39 -3.03 2.45
C PHE A 62 9.20 -4.06 1.32
N ALA A 63 9.35 -5.37 1.62
CA ALA A 63 9.14 -6.43 0.65
C ALA A 63 7.69 -6.50 0.14
N PHE A 64 6.70 -6.35 1.02
CA PHE A 64 5.28 -6.32 0.64
C PHE A 64 4.95 -5.09 -0.23
N CYS A 65 5.45 -3.90 0.13
CA CYS A 65 5.28 -2.69 -0.68
C CYS A 65 5.91 -2.87 -2.08
N GLY A 66 7.10 -3.46 -2.16
CA GLY A 66 7.75 -3.75 -3.45
C GLY A 66 6.95 -4.69 -4.35
N ILE A 67 6.27 -5.70 -3.77
CA ILE A 67 5.36 -6.59 -4.51
C ILE A 67 4.12 -5.84 -4.99
N ASP A 68 3.55 -4.97 -4.15
CA ASP A 68 2.38 -4.15 -4.48
C ASP A 68 2.67 -3.22 -5.67
N PHE A 69 3.74 -2.44 -5.56
CA PHE A 69 4.21 -1.53 -6.61
C PHE A 69 4.50 -2.25 -7.93
N ALA A 70 5.16 -3.42 -7.88
CA ALA A 70 5.45 -4.22 -9.08
C ALA A 70 4.17 -4.68 -9.80
N GLY A 71 3.14 -5.05 -9.05
CA GLY A 71 1.85 -5.42 -9.63
C GLY A 71 1.08 -4.23 -10.19
N LEU A 72 1.11 -3.06 -9.53
CA LEU A 72 0.53 -1.82 -10.06
C LEU A 72 1.18 -1.41 -11.39
N ILE A 73 2.51 -1.45 -11.50
CA ILE A 73 3.22 -1.16 -12.77
C ILE A 73 2.74 -2.07 -13.89
N ARG A 74 2.53 -3.36 -13.59
CA ARG A 74 2.01 -4.30 -14.58
C ARG A 74 0.57 -3.97 -15.00
N LEU A 75 -0.29 -3.60 -14.06
CA LEU A 75 -1.68 -3.26 -14.34
C LEU A 75 -1.79 -2.05 -15.28
N PHE A 76 -0.85 -1.11 -15.18
CA PHE A 76 -0.73 0.04 -16.10
C PHE A 76 0.10 -0.23 -17.37
N THR A 77 0.86 -1.33 -17.40
CA THR A 77 1.65 -1.75 -18.57
C THR A 77 1.29 -3.18 -19.02
N PRO A 78 0.00 -3.49 -19.28
CA PRO A 78 -0.41 -4.84 -19.64
C PRO A 78 0.19 -5.23 -20.99
N GLN A 79 0.89 -6.37 -21.05
CA GLN A 79 1.38 -6.92 -22.31
C GLN A 79 0.22 -7.63 -23.00
N ILE A 80 -0.41 -6.97 -23.97
CA ILE A 80 -1.56 -7.52 -24.69
C ILE A 80 -1.05 -8.56 -25.72
N GLY A 81 -1.04 -9.85 -25.36
CA GLY A 81 -0.66 -10.94 -26.27
C GLY A 81 -0.87 -12.35 -25.70
N PHE A 82 -1.18 -13.32 -26.58
CA PHE A 82 -1.40 -14.74 -26.24
C PHE A 82 -0.16 -15.49 -25.74
N ASP A 83 1.01 -14.83 -25.72
CA ASP A 83 2.31 -15.38 -25.35
C ASP A 83 2.88 -14.69 -24.10
N GLU A 84 2.00 -14.26 -23.18
CA GLU A 84 2.45 -13.76 -21.88
C GLU A 84 3.18 -14.89 -21.13
N PRO A 85 4.45 -14.67 -20.70
CA PRO A 85 5.22 -15.68 -19.97
C PRO A 85 4.51 -16.08 -18.67
N LYS A 86 4.61 -17.36 -18.27
CA LYS A 86 3.98 -17.86 -17.04
C LYS A 86 4.48 -17.15 -15.79
N GLU A 87 5.73 -16.70 -15.79
CA GLU A 87 6.32 -15.88 -14.74
C GLU A 87 5.55 -14.57 -14.53
N VAL A 88 5.04 -14.01 -15.63
CA VAL A 88 4.25 -12.78 -15.60
C VAL A 88 2.95 -13.11 -14.85
N TRP A 89 2.16 -14.12 -15.23
CA TRP A 89 0.97 -14.53 -14.47
C TRP A 89 1.22 -14.80 -12.96
N LEU A 90 2.35 -15.43 -12.62
CA LEU A 90 2.77 -15.65 -11.23
C LEU A 90 3.04 -14.34 -10.47
N LEU A 91 3.62 -13.32 -11.10
CA LEU A 91 3.84 -12.00 -10.50
C LEU A 91 2.53 -11.27 -10.17
N THR A 92 1.50 -11.37 -11.01
CA THR A 92 0.16 -10.81 -10.66
C THR A 92 -0.53 -11.62 -9.59
N GLY A 93 -0.35 -12.94 -9.55
CA GLY A 93 -0.82 -13.76 -8.43
C GLY A 93 -0.14 -13.35 -7.11
N ALA A 94 1.17 -13.14 -7.14
CA ALA A 94 1.94 -12.66 -5.98
C ALA A 94 1.49 -11.27 -5.53
N TRP A 95 1.19 -10.37 -6.48
CA TRP A 95 0.60 -9.07 -6.20
C TRP A 95 -0.75 -9.17 -5.50
N LEU A 96 -1.68 -9.98 -6.02
CA LEU A 96 -3.01 -10.15 -5.43
C LEU A 96 -2.93 -10.69 -3.99
N ILE A 97 -2.04 -11.66 -3.75
CA ILE A 97 -1.79 -12.21 -2.42
C ILE A 97 -1.17 -11.15 -1.51
N GLY A 98 -0.20 -10.38 -2.00
CA GLY A 98 0.43 -9.28 -1.27
C GLY A 98 -0.57 -8.19 -0.86
N ALA A 99 -1.41 -7.76 -1.80
CA ALA A 99 -2.48 -6.79 -1.54
C ALA A 99 -3.49 -7.31 -0.51
N THR A 100 -3.87 -8.58 -0.60
CA THR A 100 -4.77 -9.22 0.37
C THR A 100 -4.13 -9.27 1.77
N MET A 101 -2.86 -9.66 1.87
CA MET A 101 -2.13 -9.67 3.15
C MET A 101 -2.00 -8.28 3.74
N ASN A 102 -1.77 -7.27 2.91
CA ASN A 102 -1.70 -5.88 3.34
C ASN A 102 -3.04 -5.37 3.90
N ALA A 103 -4.15 -5.69 3.23
CA ALA A 103 -5.49 -5.42 3.75
C ALA A 103 -5.73 -6.11 5.12
N VAL A 104 -5.31 -7.38 5.25
CA VAL A 104 -5.41 -8.14 6.51
C VAL A 104 -4.52 -7.57 7.62
N MET A 105 -3.33 -7.07 7.28
CA MET A 105 -2.42 -6.45 8.25
C MET A 105 -2.91 -5.07 8.70
N THR A 106 -3.48 -4.29 7.78
CA THR A 106 -4.16 -3.04 8.11
C THR A 106 -5.37 -3.30 9.03
N TRP A 107 -6.15 -4.33 8.74
CA TRP A 107 -7.23 -4.81 9.60
C TRP A 107 -6.74 -5.17 11.01
N TYR A 108 -5.68 -5.98 11.10
CA TYR A 108 -5.08 -6.40 12.35
C TYR A 108 -4.51 -5.22 13.17
N ALA A 109 -3.85 -4.27 12.50
CA ALA A 109 -3.32 -3.05 13.12
C ALA A 109 -4.42 -2.20 13.76
N VAL A 110 -5.52 -1.98 13.04
CA VAL A 110 -6.70 -1.24 13.53
C VAL A 110 -7.32 -1.97 14.72
N ALA A 111 -7.50 -3.29 14.65
CA ALA A 111 -8.06 -4.08 15.75
C ALA A 111 -7.22 -3.96 17.04
N LEU A 112 -5.89 -4.01 16.93
CA LEU A 112 -4.98 -3.82 18.07
C LEU A 112 -5.05 -2.39 18.64
N ALA A 113 -5.11 -1.37 17.78
CA ALA A 113 -5.19 0.03 18.20
C ALA A 113 -6.48 0.34 18.98
N ILE A 114 -7.58 -0.34 18.66
CA ILE A 114 -8.86 -0.21 19.38
C ILE A 114 -8.79 -0.95 20.73
N ASN A 115 -8.19 -2.14 20.77
CA ASN A 115 -8.12 -2.95 21.99
C ASN A 115 -7.23 -2.30 23.09
N GLY A 116 -6.20 -1.57 22.69
CA GLY A 116 -5.26 -0.91 23.61
C GLY A 116 -5.78 0.35 24.31
N ARG A 117 -6.97 0.87 23.98
CA ARG A 117 -7.58 2.04 24.65
C ARG A 117 -8.81 1.61 25.45
N SER A 118 -8.83 1.84 26.76
CA SER A 118 -10.09 1.77 27.52
C SER A 118 -10.99 2.90 27.00
N LEU A 119 -11.97 2.55 26.17
CA LEU A 119 -12.94 3.48 25.60
C LEU A 119 -13.88 3.99 26.70
N GLY A 120 -13.37 4.86 27.58
CA GLY A 120 -14.12 5.43 28.70
C GLY A 120 -15.22 6.41 28.26
N THR A 121 -15.33 6.72 26.96
CA THR A 121 -16.33 7.68 26.44
C THR A 121 -16.54 7.59 24.93
N ALA A 122 -16.49 6.40 24.32
CA ALA A 122 -16.79 6.26 22.90
C ALA A 122 -18.28 5.97 22.67
N LEU A 123 -18.96 6.85 21.93
CA LEU A 123 -20.37 6.77 21.53
C LEU A 123 -20.70 5.60 20.56
N ILE A 124 -19.74 4.71 20.28
CA ILE A 124 -19.88 3.57 19.37
C ILE A 124 -19.33 2.32 20.06
N SER A 125 -20.11 1.24 20.04
CA SER A 125 -19.77 -0.02 20.70
C SER A 125 -18.56 -0.69 20.04
N TYR A 126 -17.69 -1.31 20.85
CA TYR A 126 -16.52 -2.08 20.39
C TYR A 126 -16.88 -3.13 19.32
N ASN A 127 -18.07 -3.73 19.43
CA ASN A 127 -18.58 -4.69 18.45
C ASN A 127 -18.95 -4.04 17.09
N ASP A 128 -19.40 -2.79 17.08
CA ASP A 128 -19.74 -2.10 15.83
C ASP A 128 -18.48 -1.71 15.07
N LEU A 129 -17.41 -1.29 15.76
CA LEU A 129 -16.13 -1.01 15.09
C LEU A 129 -15.52 -2.27 14.45
N LEU A 130 -15.58 -3.42 15.13
CA LEU A 130 -15.13 -4.71 14.59
C LEU A 130 -15.97 -5.19 13.40
N TYR A 131 -17.21 -4.72 13.26
CA TYR A 131 -18.10 -5.12 12.18
C TYR A 131 -18.07 -4.18 10.97
N TYR A 132 -17.94 -2.87 11.20
CA TYR A 132 -17.99 -1.86 10.14
C TYR A 132 -16.63 -1.47 9.58
N ALA A 133 -15.56 -1.47 10.38
CA ALA A 133 -14.22 -1.15 9.87
C ALA A 133 -13.72 -2.03 8.70
N PRO A 134 -14.07 -3.33 8.56
CA PRO A 134 -13.58 -4.15 7.45
C PRO A 134 -14.30 -3.82 6.14
N ILE A 135 -15.53 -3.32 6.23
CA ILE A 135 -16.38 -2.94 5.08
C ILE A 135 -15.88 -1.65 4.41
N PHE A 136 -15.17 -0.79 5.16
CA PHE A 136 -14.61 0.45 4.62
C PHE A 136 -13.16 0.32 4.14
N ILE A 137 -12.46 -0.76 4.53
CA ILE A 137 -11.05 -1.00 4.18
C ILE A 137 -10.93 -1.98 3.00
N ALA A 138 -11.87 -2.91 2.84
CA ALA A 138 -12.00 -3.78 1.67
C ALA A 138 -12.69 -3.08 0.49
#